data_AF-A0A9W6WDS3-F1
#
_entry.id   AF-A0A9W6WDS3-F1
#
_cell.length_a   1.000
_cell.length_b   1.000
_cell.length_c   1.000
_cell.angle_alpha   90.00
_cell.angle_beta   90.00
_cell.angle_gamma   90.00
#
_symmetry.space_group_name_H-M   'P 1'
#
loop_
_entity.id
_entity.type
_entity.pdbx_description
1 polymer ?
#
loop_
_entity_poly.entity_id
_entity_poly.type
_entity_poly.pdbx_seq_one_letter_code
_entity_poly.pdbx_strand_id
1 'polypeptide(L)'
;MSKRKNINTSKDLPSFFQRTTNLRSKRLRTTANTTPQGDDINHLWAKTRESVRIAFTNLLKQVNQDISKPDEMLLTPEEAAQKYEISLFDLHKKNINEYKVKFRKDFIALKNKNTNFARDILLGVIEPKHLAEKPPEELYSAEQKLENSQLREKELKASIGELLPKNINKIKDHTIVSEKWGISRSLAEVDDDSE
;
A
#
# COMPACT_ATOMS: atom_id res chain seq x y z
N MET A 1 44.32 43.78 -24.66
CA MET A 1 44.43 43.18 -23.31
C MET A 1 43.02 42.93 -22.76
N SER A 2 42.54 41.68 -22.87
CA SER A 2 41.17 41.29 -22.48
C SER A 2 41.15 40.75 -21.05
N LYS A 3 40.46 41.45 -20.14
CA LYS A 3 40.22 40.99 -18.77
C LYS A 3 38.96 40.10 -18.76
N ARG A 4 39.15 38.78 -18.62
CA ARG A 4 38.06 37.82 -18.36
C ARG A 4 37.49 38.08 -16.96
N LYS A 5 36.19 38.39 -16.87
CA LYS A 5 35.45 38.40 -15.60
C LYS A 5 35.07 36.95 -15.27
N ASN A 6 35.61 36.46 -14.15
CA ASN A 6 35.23 35.19 -13.54
C ASN A 6 33.85 35.36 -12.90
N ILE A 7 32.86 34.59 -13.34
CA ILE A 7 31.54 34.51 -12.73
C ILE A 7 31.46 33.15 -12.02
N ASN A 8 31.68 33.18 -10.70
CA ASN A 8 31.41 32.06 -9.81
C ASN A 8 29.89 31.92 -9.64
N THR A 9 29.27 31.00 -10.37
CA THR A 9 27.88 30.58 -10.16
C THR A 9 27.86 29.40 -9.18
N SER A 10 27.95 29.65 -7.88
CA SER A 10 27.63 28.65 -6.85
C SER A 10 27.01 29.25 -5.59
N LYS A 11 26.21 30.28 -5.75
CA LYS A 11 25.37 30.82 -4.67
C LYS A 11 24.05 31.17 -5.31
N ASP A 12 23.12 30.23 -5.25
CA ASP A 12 21.67 30.44 -5.22
C ASP A 12 20.99 29.06 -5.20
N LEU A 13 21.01 28.44 -4.02
CA LEU A 13 20.04 27.41 -3.67
C LEU A 13 19.42 27.82 -2.32
N PRO A 14 18.08 27.80 -2.20
CA PRO A 14 17.40 28.17 -0.96
C PRO A 14 17.79 27.22 0.17
N SER A 15 18.27 27.80 1.27
CA SER A 15 18.59 27.13 2.52
C SER A 15 17.30 26.66 3.21
N PHE A 16 16.73 25.54 2.78
CA PHE A 16 15.53 24.99 3.44
C PHE A 16 15.59 23.47 3.72
N PHE A 17 16.69 22.79 3.39
CA PHE A 17 16.85 21.38 3.72
C PHE A 17 18.24 21.08 4.30
N GLN A 18 18.44 21.46 5.56
CA GLN A 18 19.43 20.81 6.43
C GLN A 18 18.76 20.48 7.76
N ARG A 19 17.84 19.50 7.76
CA ARG A 19 17.51 18.77 8.99
C ARG A 19 18.68 17.86 9.28
N THR A 20 19.51 18.26 10.22
CA THR A 20 20.56 17.42 10.78
C THR A 20 19.92 16.19 11.42
N THR A 21 20.18 15.01 10.87
CA THR A 21 19.85 13.74 11.54
C THR A 21 20.85 13.52 12.67
N ASN A 22 20.62 14.16 13.80
CA ASN A 22 21.28 13.81 15.06
C ASN A 22 20.67 12.50 15.60
N LEU A 23 20.97 11.38 14.93
CA LEU A 23 20.74 10.04 15.44
C LEU A 23 21.81 9.73 16.49
N ARG A 24 21.65 10.35 17.66
CA ARG A 24 22.37 9.94 18.88
C ARG A 24 21.91 8.54 19.22
N SER A 25 22.68 7.54 18.82
CA SER A 25 22.49 6.15 19.21
C SER A 25 22.54 6.05 20.74
N LYS A 26 21.37 6.03 21.40
CA LYS A 26 21.27 5.64 22.80
C LYS A 26 21.69 4.17 22.87
N ARG A 27 22.92 3.91 23.29
CA ARG A 27 23.31 2.57 23.76
C ARG A 27 22.37 2.23 24.92
N LEU A 28 21.47 1.27 24.68
CA LEU A 28 20.63 0.69 25.71
C LEU A 28 21.56 0.02 26.73
N ARG A 29 21.41 0.39 28.00
CA ARG A 29 22.03 -0.32 29.11
C ARG A 29 21.36 -1.69 29.17
N THR A 30 22.14 -2.75 28.93
CA THR A 30 21.74 -4.12 29.23
C THR A 30 21.70 -4.28 30.75
N THR A 31 20.49 -4.21 31.33
CA THR A 31 20.26 -4.76 32.66
C THR A 31 20.26 -6.28 32.51
N ALA A 32 21.26 -6.92 33.10
CA ALA A 32 21.34 -8.37 33.25
C ALA A 32 20.10 -8.86 34.01
N ASN A 33 19.29 -9.69 33.34
CA ASN A 33 18.43 -10.76 33.87
C ASN A 33 17.31 -11.03 32.86
N THR A 34 17.62 -11.84 31.85
CA THR A 34 16.64 -12.69 31.15
C THR A 34 17.47 -13.73 30.42
N THR A 35 17.30 -14.98 30.83
CA THR A 35 17.79 -16.16 30.12
C THR A 35 17.46 -16.03 28.64
N PRO A 36 18.35 -16.47 27.72
CA PRO A 36 18.01 -16.61 26.31
C PRO A 36 17.13 -17.86 26.18
N GLN A 37 15.93 -17.75 26.74
CA GLN A 37 14.91 -18.77 26.67
C GLN A 37 14.41 -18.69 25.24
N GLY A 38 14.68 -19.73 24.45
CA GLY A 38 14.16 -19.83 23.09
C GLY A 38 12.68 -19.51 23.18
N ASP A 39 12.28 -18.39 22.57
CA ASP A 39 10.90 -17.93 22.60
C ASP A 39 10.08 -19.03 21.92
N ASP A 40 9.46 -19.89 22.74
CA ASP A 40 8.57 -20.91 22.24
C ASP A 40 7.56 -20.23 21.32
N ILE A 41 7.30 -20.85 20.16
CA ILE A 41 6.39 -20.27 19.15
C ILE A 41 5.05 -19.89 19.79
N ASN A 42 4.59 -20.67 20.77
CA ASN A 42 3.40 -20.40 21.56
C ASN A 42 3.49 -19.14 22.42
N HIS A 43 4.64 -18.88 23.05
CA HIS A 43 4.90 -17.65 23.82
C HIS A 43 4.88 -16.42 22.90
N LEU A 44 5.50 -16.52 21.72
CA LEU A 44 5.47 -15.46 20.72
C LEU A 44 4.05 -15.15 20.25
N TRP A 45 3.23 -16.18 20.01
CA TRP A 45 1.82 -16.02 19.68
C TRP A 45 1.05 -15.36 20.82
N ALA A 46 1.18 -15.83 22.06
CA ALA A 46 0.51 -15.23 23.21
C ALA A 46 0.80 -13.73 23.33
N LYS A 47 2.08 -13.35 23.32
CA LYS A 47 2.52 -11.95 23.36
C LYS A 47 1.98 -11.13 22.20
N THR A 48 1.97 -11.70 20.98
CA THR A 48 1.46 -11.00 19.80
C THR A 48 -0.05 -10.79 19.91
N ARG A 49 -0.80 -11.80 20.34
CA ARG A 49 -2.26 -11.73 20.53
C ARG A 49 -2.64 -10.71 21.60
N GLU A 50 -1.95 -10.72 22.74
CA GLU A 50 -2.12 -9.72 23.80
C GLU A 50 -1.82 -8.31 23.29
N SER A 51 -0.72 -8.12 22.55
CA SER A 51 -0.36 -6.81 22.00
C SER A 51 -1.42 -6.26 21.05
N VAL A 52 -2.06 -7.13 20.25
CA VAL A 52 -3.16 -6.77 19.35
C VAL A 52 -4.38 -6.34 20.14
N ARG A 53 -4.78 -7.11 21.16
CA ARG A 53 -5.92 -6.74 22.03
C ARG A 53 -5.69 -5.40 22.72
N ILE A 54 -4.50 -5.19 23.30
CA ILE A 54 -4.16 -3.94 23.99
C ILE A 54 -4.18 -2.76 23.01
N ALA A 55 -3.59 -2.90 21.83
CA ALA A 55 -3.59 -1.84 20.83
C ALA A 55 -5.01 -1.49 20.37
N PHE A 56 -5.85 -2.50 20.10
CA PHE A 56 -7.22 -2.30 19.64
C PHE A 56 -8.11 -1.68 20.71
N THR A 57 -8.02 -2.16 21.95
CA THR A 57 -8.76 -1.58 23.09
C THR A 57 -8.38 -0.13 23.32
N ASN A 58 -7.08 0.21 23.26
CA ASN A 58 -6.62 1.59 23.41
C ASN A 58 -7.17 2.51 22.30
N LEU A 59 -7.24 2.03 21.06
CA LEU A 59 -7.83 2.78 19.95
C LEU A 59 -9.33 3.02 20.17
N LEU A 60 -10.07 1.98 20.55
CA LEU A 60 -11.50 2.10 20.81
C LEU A 60 -11.79 3.00 22.02
N LYS A 61 -10.95 2.96 23.07
CA LYS A 61 -11.05 3.86 24.22
C LYS A 61 -10.84 5.32 23.82
N GLN A 62 -9.90 5.61 22.92
CA GLN A 62 -9.72 6.96 22.37
C GLN A 62 -10.97 7.44 21.61
N VAL A 63 -11.56 6.57 20.79
CA VAL A 63 -12.76 6.91 20.02
C VAL A 63 -13.98 7.06 20.92
N ASN A 64 -14.09 6.28 21.98
CA ASN A 64 -15.17 6.39 22.96
C ASN A 64 -15.20 7.77 23.64
N GLN A 65 -14.02 8.35 23.93
CA GLN A 65 -13.95 9.72 24.49
C GLN A 65 -14.54 10.79 23.55
N ASP A 66 -14.50 10.55 22.23
CA ASP A 66 -15.07 11.46 21.23
C ASP A 66 -16.59 11.28 21.06
N ILE A 67 -17.21 10.25 21.64
CA ILE A 67 -18.65 9.96 21.51
C ILE A 67 -19.40 10.64 22.67
N SER A 68 -20.18 11.68 22.37
CA SER A 68 -20.93 12.45 23.37
C SER A 68 -22.06 11.68 24.07
N LYS A 69 -22.47 10.51 23.56
CA LYS A 69 -23.56 9.68 24.10
C LYS A 69 -23.10 8.22 24.28
N PRO A 70 -22.62 7.84 25.47
CA PRO A 70 -22.13 6.48 25.73
C PRO A 70 -23.27 5.44 25.83
N ASP A 71 -24.52 5.87 26.03
CA ASP A 71 -25.67 4.98 26.26
C ASP A 71 -26.11 4.19 25.01
N GLU A 72 -25.67 4.60 23.82
CA GLU A 72 -25.97 3.91 22.55
C GLU A 72 -24.91 2.84 22.20
N MET A 73 -23.90 2.63 23.05
CA MET A 73 -22.86 1.63 22.82
C MET A 73 -23.38 0.23 23.11
N LEU A 74 -23.45 -0.62 22.08
CA LEU A 74 -23.86 -2.02 22.23
C LEU A 74 -22.74 -2.91 22.76
N LEU A 75 -21.48 -2.52 22.55
CA LEU A 75 -20.33 -3.36 22.86
C LEU A 75 -19.24 -2.59 23.59
N THR A 76 -18.71 -3.19 24.66
CA THR A 76 -17.58 -2.62 25.38
C THR A 76 -16.31 -2.68 24.50
N PRO A 77 -15.38 -1.71 24.61
CA PRO A 77 -14.13 -1.71 23.85
C PRO A 77 -13.31 -3.01 24.01
N GLU A 78 -13.38 -3.63 25.19
CA GLU A 78 -12.64 -4.85 25.53
C GLU A 78 -13.26 -6.08 24.85
N GLU A 79 -14.58 -6.19 24.88
CA GLU A 79 -15.30 -7.25 24.16
C GLU A 79 -15.13 -7.13 22.64
N ALA A 80 -15.19 -5.92 22.10
CA ALA A 80 -14.98 -5.66 20.67
C ALA A 80 -13.58 -6.11 20.23
N ALA A 81 -12.54 -5.75 20.99
CA ALA A 81 -11.17 -6.16 20.74
C ALA A 81 -10.97 -7.67 20.84
N GLN A 82 -11.61 -8.32 21.82
CA GLN A 82 -11.54 -9.76 21.99
C GLN A 82 -12.20 -10.50 20.83
N LYS A 83 -13.42 -10.09 20.42
CA LYS A 83 -14.12 -10.69 19.28
C LYS A 83 -13.33 -10.53 17.98
N TYR A 84 -12.80 -9.33 17.75
CA TYR A 84 -11.95 -9.05 16.59
C TYR A 84 -10.70 -9.94 16.57
N GLU A 85 -9.97 -10.01 17.69
CA GLU A 85 -8.74 -10.78 17.76
C GLU A 85 -8.97 -12.29 17.53
N ILE A 86 -10.03 -12.85 18.10
CA ILE A 86 -10.40 -14.26 17.86
C ILE A 86 -10.64 -14.50 16.38
N SER A 87 -11.46 -13.67 15.73
CA SER A 87 -11.74 -13.81 14.29
C SER A 87 -10.48 -13.67 13.43
N LEU A 88 -9.59 -12.74 13.76
CA LEU A 88 -8.35 -12.53 13.03
C LEU A 88 -7.39 -13.72 13.21
N PHE A 89 -7.32 -14.28 14.42
CA PHE A 89 -6.50 -15.44 14.72
C PHE A 89 -7.03 -16.68 13.98
N ASP A 90 -8.34 -16.90 13.95
CA ASP A 90 -8.93 -18.05 13.26
C ASP A 90 -8.61 -18.06 11.75
N LEU A 91 -8.61 -16.88 11.12
CA LEU A 91 -8.27 -16.68 9.71
C LEU A 91 -6.77 -16.86 9.42
N HIS A 92 -5.90 -16.31 10.27
CA HIS A 92 -4.45 -16.20 10.01
C HIS A 92 -3.54 -17.03 10.93
N LYS A 93 -4.08 -17.99 11.68
CA LYS A 93 -3.30 -18.88 12.59
C LYS A 93 -2.14 -19.63 11.93
N LYS A 94 -2.16 -19.80 10.61
CA LYS A 94 -1.12 -20.48 9.84
C LYS A 94 0.20 -19.69 9.79
N ASN A 95 0.12 -18.36 9.77
CA ASN A 95 1.29 -17.51 9.57
C ASN A 95 1.20 -16.24 10.42
N ILE A 96 2.11 -16.12 11.38
CA ILE A 96 2.15 -14.97 12.29
C ILE A 96 2.46 -13.65 11.58
N ASN A 97 3.16 -13.70 10.45
CA ASN A 97 3.50 -12.50 9.69
C ASN A 97 2.29 -11.97 8.93
N GLU A 98 1.50 -12.85 8.30
CA GLU A 98 0.23 -12.48 7.67
C GLU A 98 -0.75 -11.91 8.69
N TYR A 99 -0.86 -12.55 9.86
CA TYR A 99 -1.65 -12.05 10.98
C TYR A 99 -1.25 -10.61 11.37
N LYS A 100 0.06 -10.34 11.53
CA LYS A 100 0.58 -9.00 11.86
C LYS A 100 0.33 -7.99 10.74
N VAL A 101 0.50 -8.38 9.48
CA VAL A 101 0.29 -7.49 8.33
C VAL A 101 -1.18 -7.10 8.20
N LYS A 102 -2.08 -8.07 8.32
CA LYS A 102 -3.53 -7.82 8.29
C LYS A 102 -3.94 -6.92 9.45
N PHE A 103 -3.51 -7.23 10.67
CA PHE A 103 -3.75 -6.37 11.84
C PHE A 103 -3.31 -4.91 11.60
N ARG A 104 -2.11 -4.70 11.05
CA ARG A 104 -1.61 -3.34 10.79
C ARG A 104 -2.48 -2.58 9.80
N LYS A 105 -2.94 -3.23 8.73
CA LYS A 105 -3.83 -2.62 7.73
C LYS A 105 -5.15 -2.20 8.36
N ASP A 106 -5.77 -3.11 9.10
CA ASP A 106 -7.04 -2.88 9.77
C ASP A 106 -6.92 -1.80 10.85
N PHE A 107 -5.82 -1.81 11.61
CA PHE A 107 -5.52 -0.81 12.63
C PHE A 107 -5.31 0.60 12.03
N ILE A 108 -4.66 0.71 10.88
CA ILE A 108 -4.51 1.98 10.17
C ILE A 108 -5.86 2.50 9.71
N ALA A 109 -6.71 1.62 9.14
CA ALA A 109 -8.06 2.00 8.72
C ALA A 109 -8.88 2.54 9.90
N LEU A 110 -8.86 1.85 11.04
CA LEU A 110 -9.57 2.27 12.26
C LEU A 110 -9.06 3.59 12.84
N LYS A 111 -7.77 3.88 12.70
CA LYS A 111 -7.17 5.13 13.17
C LYS A 111 -7.62 6.33 12.32
N ASN A 112 -8.03 6.10 11.08
CA ASN A 112 -8.47 7.15 10.18
C ASN A 112 -9.88 7.64 10.54
N LYS A 113 -9.98 8.84 11.10
CA LYS A 113 -11.25 9.46 11.53
C LYS A 113 -12.29 9.56 10.39
N ASN A 114 -11.85 9.76 9.15
CA ASN A 114 -12.72 9.92 7.99
C ASN A 114 -13.52 8.65 7.64
N THR A 115 -13.12 7.49 8.14
CA THR A 115 -13.79 6.22 7.84
C THR A 115 -14.90 5.87 8.83
N ASN A 116 -14.92 6.49 10.02
CA ASN A 116 -15.84 6.20 11.12
C ASN A 116 -15.94 4.72 11.58
N PHE A 117 -15.15 3.80 11.04
CA PHE A 117 -15.23 2.37 11.35
C PHE A 117 -15.14 2.05 12.85
N ALA A 118 -14.28 2.76 13.58
CA ALA A 118 -14.14 2.54 15.02
C ALA A 118 -15.41 2.93 15.80
N ARG A 119 -16.17 3.93 15.33
CA ARG A 119 -17.46 4.31 15.91
C ARG A 119 -18.53 3.29 15.56
N ASP A 120 -18.57 2.88 14.30
CA ASP A 120 -19.55 1.90 13.80
C ASP A 120 -19.43 0.55 14.52
N ILE A 121 -18.21 0.16 14.92
CA ILE A 121 -17.98 -1.05 15.73
C ILE A 121 -18.53 -0.91 17.14
N LEU A 122 -18.37 0.24 17.77
CA LEU A 122 -18.86 0.50 19.14
C LEU A 122 -20.39 0.62 19.18
N LEU A 123 -20.98 1.19 18.12
CA LEU A 123 -22.42 1.27 17.92
C LEU A 123 -23.04 -0.07 17.44
N GLY A 124 -22.23 -1.05 17.08
CA GLY A 124 -22.67 -2.36 16.61
C GLY A 124 -23.25 -2.37 15.19
N VAL A 125 -23.03 -1.31 14.40
CA VAL A 125 -23.39 -1.26 12.97
C VAL A 125 -22.53 -2.24 12.18
N ILE A 126 -21.27 -2.41 12.58
CA ILE A 126 -20.32 -3.34 11.96
C ILE A 126 -19.89 -4.37 12.99
N GLU A 127 -20.10 -5.65 12.70
CA GLU A 127 -19.59 -6.72 13.55
C GLU A 127 -18.06 -6.80 13.44
N PRO A 128 -17.31 -6.93 14.56
CA PRO A 128 -15.85 -7.06 14.55
C PRO A 128 -15.32 -8.17 13.64
N LYS A 129 -16.09 -9.25 13.44
CA LYS A 129 -15.74 -10.35 12.54
C LYS A 129 -15.67 -9.90 11.09
N HIS A 130 -16.64 -9.12 10.64
CA HIS A 130 -16.68 -8.61 9.26
C HIS A 130 -15.50 -7.69 8.95
N LEU A 131 -14.98 -6.97 9.95
CA LEU A 131 -13.77 -6.16 9.77
C LEU A 131 -12.54 -7.04 9.45
N ALA A 132 -12.38 -8.15 10.16
CA ALA A 132 -11.25 -9.06 9.95
C ALA A 132 -11.28 -9.72 8.57
N GLU A 133 -12.48 -10.00 8.03
CA GLU A 133 -12.67 -10.64 6.72
C GLU A 133 -12.53 -9.65 5.55
N LYS A 134 -12.76 -8.35 5.77
CA LYS A 134 -12.80 -7.36 4.69
C LYS A 134 -11.46 -7.22 3.95
N PRO A 135 -11.48 -7.10 2.61
CA PRO A 135 -10.27 -6.79 1.86
C PRO A 135 -9.80 -5.36 2.17
N PRO A 136 -8.49 -5.07 2.04
CA PRO A 136 -7.95 -3.76 2.36
C PRO A 136 -8.54 -2.63 1.51
N GLU A 137 -8.98 -2.94 0.28
CA GLU A 137 -9.60 -1.97 -0.63
C GLU A 137 -10.93 -1.42 -0.10
N GLU A 138 -11.66 -2.23 0.66
CA GLU A 138 -12.93 -1.82 1.25
C GLU A 138 -12.76 -0.95 2.50
N LEU A 139 -11.58 -0.99 3.12
CA LEU A 139 -11.23 -0.24 4.34
C LEU A 139 -10.73 1.18 4.05
N TYR A 140 -10.65 1.58 2.79
CA TYR A 140 -10.31 2.94 2.41
C TYR A 140 -11.47 3.92 2.65
N SER A 141 -11.13 5.17 2.93
CA SER A 141 -12.13 6.25 2.95
C SER A 141 -12.77 6.43 1.58
N ALA A 142 -13.96 7.04 1.52
CA ALA A 142 -14.63 7.31 0.26
C ALA A 142 -13.75 8.12 -0.71
N GLU A 143 -13.02 9.12 -0.19
CA GLU A 143 -12.07 9.94 -0.95
C GLU A 143 -10.93 9.09 -1.54
N GLN A 144 -10.33 8.21 -0.73
CA GLN A 144 -9.26 7.32 -1.19
C GLN A 144 -9.75 6.31 -2.22
N LYS A 145 -10.97 5.79 -2.06
CA LYS A 145 -11.58 4.90 -3.06
C LYS A 145 -11.74 5.59 -4.41
N LEU A 146 -12.18 6.86 -4.39
CA LEU A 146 -12.33 7.67 -5.60
C LEU A 146 -10.97 7.93 -6.26
N GLU A 147 -9.97 8.36 -5.49
CA GLU A 147 -8.62 8.63 -5.99
C GLU A 147 -7.99 7.37 -6.60
N ASN A 148 -8.09 6.24 -5.92
CA ASN A 148 -7.58 4.96 -6.43
C ASN A 148 -8.30 4.52 -7.71
N SER A 149 -9.61 4.75 -7.83
CA SER A 149 -10.35 4.47 -9.07
C SER A 149 -9.85 5.33 -10.23
N GLN A 150 -9.64 6.63 -9.98
CA GLN A 150 -9.13 7.55 -11.00
C GLN A 150 -7.70 7.21 -11.44
N LEU A 151 -6.83 6.83 -10.50
CA LEU A 151 -5.47 6.39 -10.81
C LEU A 151 -5.49 5.10 -11.64
N ARG A 152 -6.28 4.11 -11.22
CA ARG A 152 -6.46 2.84 -11.96
C ARG A 152 -6.95 3.08 -13.38
N GLU A 153 -7.92 3.96 -13.58
CA GLU A 153 -8.41 4.33 -14.92
C GLU A 153 -7.35 5.02 -15.77
N LYS A 154 -6.55 5.92 -15.18
CA LYS A 154 -5.45 6.60 -15.89
C LYS A 154 -4.38 5.60 -16.32
N GLU A 155 -4.01 4.68 -15.46
CA GLU A 155 -3.04 3.61 -15.75
C GLU A 155 -3.55 2.65 -16.83
N LEU A 156 -4.83 2.26 -16.77
CA LEU A 156 -5.47 1.46 -17.82
C LEU A 156 -5.46 2.19 -19.17
N LYS A 157 -5.81 3.48 -19.19
CA LYS A 157 -5.76 4.29 -20.41
C LYS A 157 -4.34 4.45 -20.96
N ALA A 158 -3.34 4.61 -20.10
CA ALA A 158 -1.94 4.70 -20.51
C ALA A 158 -1.43 3.38 -21.09
N SER A 159 -1.65 2.26 -20.40
CA SER A 159 -1.23 0.93 -20.86
C SER A 159 -1.87 0.50 -22.18
N ILE A 160 -3.15 0.84 -22.41
CA ILE A 160 -3.81 0.59 -23.70
C ILE A 160 -3.35 1.61 -24.76
N GLY A 161 -3.18 2.87 -24.37
CA GLY A 161 -2.93 4.00 -25.27
C GLY A 161 -1.51 4.12 -25.83
N GLU A 162 -0.51 3.50 -25.19
CA GLU A 162 0.88 3.49 -25.70
C GLU A 162 1.06 2.59 -26.93
N LEU A 163 0.20 1.58 -27.10
CA LEU A 163 0.34 0.56 -28.15
C LEU A 163 -0.47 0.86 -29.43
N LEU A 164 -1.33 1.89 -29.43
CA LEU A 164 -2.22 2.16 -30.55
C LEU A 164 -1.94 3.53 -31.17
N PRO A 165 -1.36 3.59 -32.38
CA PRO A 165 -1.20 4.86 -33.08
C PRO A 165 -2.57 5.49 -33.31
N LYS A 166 -2.74 6.73 -32.82
CA LYS A 166 -3.98 7.53 -32.93
C LYS A 166 -4.43 7.83 -34.37
N ASN A 167 -3.64 7.43 -35.37
CA ASN A 167 -3.89 7.70 -36.79
C ASN A 167 -3.40 6.51 -37.61
N ILE A 168 -4.26 5.96 -38.46
CA ILE A 168 -3.96 4.81 -39.36
C ILE A 168 -2.73 5.10 -40.24
N ASN A 169 -2.54 6.37 -40.61
CA ASN A 169 -1.41 6.80 -41.43
C ASN A 169 -0.05 6.63 -40.75
N LYS A 170 0.01 6.50 -39.41
CA LYS A 170 1.25 6.23 -38.66
C LYS A 170 1.63 4.74 -38.61
N ILE A 171 0.73 3.85 -39.06
CA ILE A 171 0.97 2.40 -39.12
C ILE A 171 1.82 2.03 -40.35
N LYS A 172 1.93 2.93 -41.34
CA LYS A 172 2.63 2.66 -42.60
C LYS A 172 4.16 2.59 -42.50
N ASP A 173 4.75 3.11 -41.41
CA ASP A 173 6.20 3.36 -41.37
C ASP A 173 6.98 2.37 -40.51
N HIS A 174 6.33 1.33 -39.97
CA HIS A 174 6.99 0.30 -39.16
C HIS A 174 6.75 -1.04 -39.84
N THR A 175 7.67 -1.39 -40.75
CA THR A 175 8.11 -2.79 -40.94
C THR A 175 6.99 -3.82 -40.84
N ILE A 176 6.11 -3.84 -41.83
CA ILE A 176 5.62 -5.14 -42.32
C ILE A 176 6.89 -5.87 -42.74
N VAL A 177 7.36 -6.79 -41.90
CA VAL A 177 8.39 -7.78 -42.23
C VAL A 177 7.77 -8.71 -43.26
N SER A 178 7.64 -8.23 -44.49
CA SER A 178 7.29 -9.01 -45.67
C SER A 178 8.50 -9.79 -46.20
N GLU A 179 9.71 -9.47 -45.71
CA GLU A 179 10.97 -10.02 -46.22
C GLU A 179 11.39 -11.36 -45.61
N LYS A 180 10.62 -11.97 -44.68
CA LYS A 180 11.06 -13.20 -43.99
C LYS A 180 10.19 -14.44 -44.16
N TRP A 181 9.15 -14.39 -44.98
CA TRP A 181 8.41 -15.59 -45.39
C TRP A 181 8.13 -15.57 -46.90
N GLY A 182 9.19 -15.77 -47.68
CA GLY A 182 9.12 -16.63 -48.87
C GLY A 182 8.45 -16.13 -50.14
N ILE A 183 8.31 -14.81 -50.36
CA ILE A 183 7.99 -14.31 -51.72
C ILE A 183 9.30 -13.94 -52.40
N SER A 184 10.03 -14.97 -52.83
CA SER A 184 11.12 -14.81 -53.78
C SER A 184 10.54 -14.12 -55.01
N ARG A 185 11.03 -12.92 -55.32
CA ARG A 185 10.81 -12.29 -56.62
C ARG A 185 11.54 -13.20 -57.62
N SER A 186 10.80 -14.14 -58.21
CA SER A 186 11.33 -15.11 -59.15
C SER A 186 12.10 -14.37 -60.24
N LEU A 187 13.36 -14.78 -60.37
CA LEU A 187 14.32 -14.40 -61.38
C LEU A 187 13.91 -15.06 -62.71
N ALA A 188 12.77 -14.62 -63.25
CA ALA A 188 12.23 -15.01 -64.54
C ALA A 188 11.98 -13.74 -65.36
N GLU A 189 13.06 -12.96 -65.54
CA GLU A 189 13.17 -12.08 -66.70
C GLU A 189 13.47 -13.02 -67.87
N VAL A 190 12.39 -13.43 -68.53
CA VAL A 190 12.42 -14.15 -69.79
C VAL A 190 12.72 -13.09 -70.84
N ASP A 191 13.99 -12.98 -71.24
CA ASP A 191 14.35 -12.35 -72.51
C ASP A 191 13.89 -13.29 -73.64
N ASP A 192 12.59 -13.25 -73.95
CA ASP A 192 12.03 -13.83 -75.18
C ASP A 192 12.09 -12.76 -76.28
N ASP A 193 13.07 -12.97 -77.15
CA ASP A 193 12.92 -13.04 -78.61
C ASP A 193 12.71 -11.75 -79.45
N SER A 194 13.76 -11.49 -80.26
CA SER A 194 13.72 -11.38 -81.73
C SER A 194 12.88 -10.29 -82.40
N GLU A 195 13.54 -9.27 -82.95
CA GLU A 195 13.81 -9.03 -84.41
C GLU A 195 14.32 -7.60 -84.63
#